data_AF-A0A536P5E0-F1
#
_entry.id   AF-A0A536P5E0-F1
#
_cell.length_a   1.000
_cell.length_b   1.000
_cell.length_c   1.000
_cell.angle_alpha   90.00
_cell.angle_beta   90.00
_cell.angle_gamma   90.00
#
_symmetry.space_group_name_H-M   'P 1'
#
loop_
_entity.id
_entity.type
_entity.pdbx_description
1 polymer ?
#
loop_
_entity_poly.entity_id
_entity_poly.type
_entity_poly.pdbx_seq_one_letter_code
_entity_poly.pdbx_strand_id
1 'polypeptide(L)'
;MPPAEGKTRRGVAALKPRCSACGRSVARGHKYCPRCGAAVLPATSATAGSGPSLQVPGRAVEDLAEERRQVTVLFADLSGSTTLGERLDPEELRLVLASFFSALSRQLQAFGATIDKYIGDAVMAVFGAPVAHEDDAERS
;
A
#
# COMPACT_ATOMS: atom_id res chain seq x y z
N MET A 1 -27.22 -67.27 -10.31
CA MET A 1 -27.67 -65.86 -10.46
C MET A 1 -26.92 -65.03 -9.42
N PRO A 2 -26.51 -63.79 -9.71
CA PRO A 2 -25.23 -63.45 -10.35
C PRO A 2 -24.31 -62.58 -9.46
N PRO A 3 -23.05 -62.37 -9.86
CA PRO A 3 -22.12 -61.42 -9.25
C PRO A 3 -22.40 -59.99 -9.74
N ALA A 4 -22.14 -58.98 -8.91
CA ALA A 4 -22.11 -57.57 -9.33
C ALA A 4 -20.87 -56.93 -8.66
N GLU A 5 -19.74 -56.90 -9.36
CA GLU A 5 -19.30 -55.77 -10.19
C GLU A 5 -19.13 -54.45 -9.43
N GLY A 6 -17.86 -54.09 -9.25
CA GLY A 6 -17.33 -52.83 -9.72
C GLY A 6 -17.92 -51.54 -9.14
N LYS A 7 -17.11 -50.87 -8.32
CA LYS A 7 -16.72 -49.48 -8.59
C LYS A 7 -15.48 -49.14 -7.76
N THR A 8 -14.32 -49.32 -8.40
CA THR A 8 -13.11 -48.57 -8.08
C THR A 8 -13.48 -47.11 -7.92
N ARG A 9 -13.52 -46.61 -6.68
CA ARG A 9 -13.62 -45.19 -6.41
C ARG A 9 -12.32 -44.57 -6.92
N ARG A 10 -12.35 -44.04 -8.15
CA ARG A 10 -11.30 -43.15 -8.66
C ARG A 10 -11.13 -42.06 -7.63
N GLY A 11 -10.02 -42.10 -6.91
CA GLY A 11 -9.61 -41.01 -6.05
C GLY A 11 -9.58 -39.76 -6.90
N VAL A 12 -10.42 -38.78 -6.55
CA VAL A 12 -10.38 -37.45 -7.16
C VAL A 12 -8.99 -36.93 -6.88
N ALA A 13 -8.09 -37.01 -7.87
CA ALA A 13 -6.77 -36.44 -7.80
C ALA A 13 -6.96 -34.97 -7.50
N ALA A 14 -6.72 -34.60 -6.25
CA ALA A 14 -7.06 -33.29 -5.76
C ALA A 14 -6.31 -32.28 -6.64
N LEU A 15 -7.07 -31.41 -7.31
CA LEU A 15 -6.54 -30.47 -8.29
C LEU A 15 -5.49 -29.59 -7.58
N LYS A 16 -4.26 -29.53 -8.10
CA LYS A 16 -3.19 -28.71 -7.51
C LYS A 16 -3.56 -27.23 -7.69
N PRO A 17 -3.58 -26.41 -6.63
CA PRO A 17 -3.88 -24.99 -6.76
C PRO A 17 -2.86 -24.33 -7.69
N ARG A 18 -3.34 -23.44 -8.56
CA ARG A 18 -2.48 -22.65 -9.44
C ARG A 18 -2.28 -21.26 -8.85
N CYS A 19 -1.06 -20.74 -9.00
CA CYS A 19 -0.77 -19.36 -8.63
C CYS A 19 -1.55 -18.41 -9.55
N SER A 20 -2.27 -17.46 -8.96
CA SER A 20 -3.02 -16.43 -9.69
C SER A 20 -2.13 -15.43 -10.44
N ALA A 21 -0.88 -15.22 -9.97
CA ALA A 21 0.03 -14.27 -10.58
C ALA A 21 0.81 -14.82 -11.79
N CYS A 22 1.21 -16.09 -11.79
CA CYS A 22 2.06 -16.67 -12.85
C CYS A 22 1.54 -17.97 -13.47
N GLY A 23 0.39 -18.48 -13.01
CA GLY A 23 -0.29 -19.64 -13.59
C GLY A 23 0.33 -21.02 -13.28
N ARG A 24 1.48 -21.08 -12.61
CA ARG A 24 2.14 -22.36 -12.25
C ARG A 24 1.37 -23.08 -11.14
N SER A 25 1.33 -24.41 -11.21
CA SER A 25 0.82 -25.25 -10.12
C SER A 25 1.72 -25.15 -8.88
N VAL A 26 1.13 -24.83 -7.75
CA VAL A 26 1.78 -24.78 -6.44
C VAL A 26 1.32 -26.00 -5.63
N ALA A 27 2.24 -26.66 -4.93
CA ALA A 27 1.88 -27.78 -4.07
C ALA A 27 1.09 -27.26 -2.84
N ARG A 28 0.16 -28.08 -2.32
CA ARG A 28 -0.61 -27.71 -1.11
C ARG A 28 0.37 -27.50 0.05
N GLY A 29 0.21 -26.40 0.80
CA GLY A 29 1.06 -26.07 1.96
C GLY A 29 2.15 -25.03 1.70
N HIS A 30 2.43 -24.67 0.44
CA HIS A 30 3.35 -23.56 0.17
C HIS A 30 2.65 -22.21 0.35
N LYS A 31 3.21 -21.36 1.22
CA LYS A 31 2.72 -19.99 1.46
C LYS A 31 2.98 -19.05 0.28
N TYR A 32 4.04 -19.31 -0.50
CA TYR A 32 4.47 -18.49 -1.63
C TYR A 32 4.77 -19.33 -2.88
N CYS A 33 4.62 -18.73 -4.06
CA CYS A 33 4.97 -19.35 -5.32
C CYS A 33 6.51 -19.42 -5.49
N PRO A 34 7.11 -20.61 -5.71
CA PRO A 34 8.56 -20.76 -5.84
C PRO A 34 9.14 -20.16 -7.14
N ARG A 35 8.29 -19.65 -8.05
CA ARG A 35 8.74 -19.01 -9.31
C ARG A 35 8.71 -17.49 -9.24
N CYS A 36 7.59 -16.91 -8.81
CA CYS A 36 7.37 -15.46 -8.85
C CYS A 36 7.26 -14.81 -7.48
N GLY A 37 7.30 -15.58 -6.38
CA GLY A 37 7.21 -15.06 -5.02
C GLY A 37 5.80 -14.67 -4.54
N ALA A 38 4.78 -14.72 -5.41
CA ALA A 38 3.42 -14.34 -5.04
C ALA A 38 2.83 -15.23 -3.93
N ALA A 39 2.13 -14.61 -2.97
CA ALA A 39 1.42 -15.31 -1.90
C ALA A 39 0.26 -16.14 -2.45
N VAL A 40 0.09 -17.36 -1.96
CA VAL A 40 -1.03 -18.25 -2.32
C VAL A 40 -2.00 -18.26 -1.14
N LEU A 41 -3.01 -17.40 -1.18
CA LEU A 41 -3.98 -17.27 -0.07
C LEU A 41 -4.86 -18.53 0.03
N PRO A 42 -5.07 -19.09 1.23
CA PRO A 42 -6.06 -20.13 1.45
C PRO A 42 -7.47 -19.53 1.36
N ALA A 43 -8.37 -20.21 0.66
CA ALA A 43 -9.76 -19.78 0.55
C ALA A 43 -10.50 -20.01 1.88
N THR A 44 -10.73 -18.96 2.66
CA THR A 44 -11.71 -18.96 3.75
C THR A 44 -12.70 -17.82 3.56
N SER A 45 -13.98 -18.17 3.74
CA SER A 45 -15.17 -17.56 3.14
C SER A 45 -15.57 -16.20 3.70
N ALA A 46 -16.16 -15.39 2.81
CA ALA A 46 -16.68 -14.05 3.05
C ALA A 46 -18.04 -14.02 3.77
N THR A 47 -18.31 -12.94 4.51
CA THR A 47 -19.66 -12.44 4.79
C THR A 47 -19.72 -10.93 4.58
N ALA A 48 -20.78 -10.51 3.87
CA ALA A 48 -21.01 -9.17 3.37
C ALA A 48 -21.83 -8.30 4.35
N GLY A 49 -21.49 -7.02 4.42
CA GLY A 49 -22.31 -5.95 5.02
C GLY A 49 -21.86 -4.58 4.50
N SER A 50 -22.70 -3.93 3.68
CA SER A 50 -22.41 -2.69 2.95
C SER A 50 -22.57 -1.41 3.78
N GLY A 51 -21.57 -0.53 3.68
CA GLY A 51 -21.66 0.93 3.83
C GLY A 51 -20.39 1.56 3.25
N PRO A 52 -20.45 2.62 2.40
CA PRO A 52 -19.27 3.09 1.68
C PRO A 52 -18.48 4.09 2.55
N SER A 53 -17.53 3.57 3.31
CA SER A 53 -16.41 4.35 3.87
C SER A 53 -15.12 3.80 3.26
N LEU A 54 -14.28 4.73 2.76
CA LEU A 54 -12.98 4.53 2.11
C LEU A 54 -12.33 3.17 2.43
N GLN A 55 -12.55 2.17 1.58
CA GLN A 55 -11.85 0.89 1.62
C GLN A 55 -10.94 0.77 0.41
N VAL A 56 -9.65 1.02 0.64
CA VAL A 56 -8.58 0.41 -0.15
C VAL A 56 -8.63 -1.10 0.13
N PRO A 57 -8.65 -1.99 -0.87
CA PRO A 57 -8.85 -3.41 -0.63
C PRO A 57 -7.61 -4.04 0.01
N GLY A 58 -7.75 -4.39 1.29
CA GLY A 58 -7.18 -5.61 1.86
C GLY A 58 -5.73 -5.58 2.32
N ARG A 59 -5.42 -4.77 3.33
CA ARG A 59 -4.45 -5.22 4.36
C ARG A 59 -5.29 -5.53 5.59
N ALA A 60 -5.22 -6.78 6.06
CA ALA A 60 -5.85 -7.18 7.32
C ALA A 60 -5.45 -6.15 8.39
N VAL A 61 -6.44 -5.57 9.05
CA VAL A 61 -6.27 -4.83 10.30
C VAL A 61 -5.98 -5.86 11.40
N GLU A 62 -4.85 -6.54 11.27
CA GLU A 62 -4.19 -7.25 12.34
C GLU A 62 -2.93 -6.45 12.66
N ASP A 63 -2.87 -5.95 13.89
CA ASP A 63 -1.88 -5.05 14.46
C ASP A 63 -1.86 -3.60 13.94
N LEU A 64 -2.75 -2.77 14.51
CA LEU A 64 -2.37 -1.39 14.85
C LEU A 64 -1.39 -1.45 16.04
N ALA A 65 -0.23 -2.08 15.85
CA ALA A 65 0.85 -2.01 16.81
C ALA A 65 1.38 -0.57 16.76
N GLU A 66 1.14 0.19 17.82
CA GLU A 66 1.85 1.45 18.04
C GLU A 66 3.34 1.14 18.14
N GLU A 67 4.07 1.41 17.06
CA GLU A 67 5.49 1.11 16.96
C GLU A 67 6.29 2.42 16.99
N ARG A 68 7.30 2.48 17.87
CA ARG A 68 8.27 3.57 17.87
C ARG A 68 9.35 3.26 16.85
N ARG A 69 9.51 4.13 15.85
CA ARG A 69 10.58 4.05 14.86
C ARG A 69 11.35 5.35 14.81
N GLN A 70 12.65 5.25 14.53
CA GLN A 70 13.44 6.41 14.17
C GLN A 70 13.08 6.81 12.74
N VAL A 71 12.73 8.07 12.55
CA VAL A 71 12.32 8.64 11.26
C VAL A 71 13.01 9.98 11.07
N THR A 72 13.17 10.38 9.82
CA THR A 72 13.60 11.74 9.46
C THR A 72 12.38 12.54 9.06
N VAL A 73 12.20 13.71 9.67
CA VAL A 73 11.09 14.63 9.35
C VAL A 73 11.66 15.85 8.63
N LEU A 74 11.12 16.12 7.44
CA LEU A 74 11.40 17.33 6.67
C LEU A 74 10.22 18.30 6.81
N PHE A 75 10.55 19.55 7.15
CA PHE A 75 9.64 20.68 7.05
C PHE A 75 10.12 21.59 5.92
N ALA A 76 9.22 21.89 4.98
CA ALA A 76 9.49 22.80 3.87
C ALA A 76 8.39 23.85 3.82
N ASP A 77 8.75 25.12 3.65
CA ASP A 77 7.81 26.24 3.62
C ASP A 77 8.06 27.14 2.39
N LEU A 78 7.00 27.72 1.86
CA LEU A 78 7.11 28.61 0.70
C LEU A 78 7.53 30.01 1.14
N SER A 79 8.80 30.34 0.93
CA SER A 79 9.33 31.66 1.28
C SER A 79 8.53 32.81 0.62
N GLY A 80 8.13 33.81 1.43
CA GLY A 80 7.39 34.98 0.95
C GLY A 80 5.90 34.73 0.69
N SER A 81 5.37 33.58 1.09
CA SER A 81 3.94 33.24 1.03
C SER A 81 3.02 34.28 1.66
N THR A 82 3.43 34.89 2.78
CA THR A 82 2.62 35.90 3.49
C THR A 82 2.42 37.13 2.62
N THR A 83 3.51 37.67 2.06
CA THR A 83 3.46 38.81 1.13
C THR A 83 2.70 38.44 -0.15
N LEU A 84 2.79 37.19 -0.60
CA LEU A 84 2.05 36.72 -1.75
C LEU A 84 0.54 36.69 -1.47
N GLY A 85 0.14 36.25 -0.28
CA GLY A 85 -1.26 36.21 0.15
C GLY A 85 -1.88 37.57 0.44
N GLU A 86 -1.07 38.60 0.72
CA GLU A 86 -1.53 39.99 0.81
C GLU A 86 -1.79 40.62 -0.58
N ARG A 87 -1.14 40.09 -1.62
CA ARG A 87 -1.16 40.67 -2.98
C ARG A 87 -2.09 39.94 -3.95
N LEU A 88 -2.27 38.64 -3.75
CA LEU A 88 -3.09 37.80 -4.61
C LEU A 88 -4.47 37.60 -4.00
N ASP A 89 -5.47 37.47 -4.87
CA ASP A 89 -6.77 36.98 -4.43
C ASP A 89 -6.65 35.54 -3.90
N PRO A 90 -7.49 35.14 -2.92
CA PRO A 90 -7.40 33.81 -2.30
C PRO A 90 -7.49 32.64 -3.29
N GLU A 91 -8.19 32.82 -4.41
CA GLU A 91 -8.29 31.81 -5.47
C GLU A 91 -6.97 31.66 -6.23
N GLU A 92 -6.30 32.77 -6.55
CA GLU A 92 -5.01 32.77 -7.24
C GLU A 92 -3.90 32.20 -6.35
N LEU A 93 -3.87 32.60 -5.07
CA LEU A 93 -2.92 32.05 -4.10
C LEU A 93 -3.06 30.53 -3.99
N ARG A 94 -4.29 30.01 -3.99
CA ARG A 94 -4.54 28.56 -3.98
C ARG A 94 -3.96 27.86 -5.20
N LEU A 95 -4.06 28.45 -6.39
CA LEU A 95 -3.48 27.87 -7.60
C LEU A 95 -1.95 27.82 -7.53
N VAL A 96 -1.31 28.87 -7.01
CA VAL A 96 0.14 28.89 -6.80
C VAL A 96 0.57 27.81 -5.82
N LEU A 97 -0.07 27.72 -4.65
CA LEU A 97 0.23 26.72 -3.63
C LEU A 97 0.00 25.29 -4.16
N ALA A 98 -1.08 25.05 -4.90
CA ALA A 98 -1.35 23.74 -5.49
C ALA A 98 -0.25 23.32 -6.48
N SER A 99 0.24 24.25 -7.31
CA SER A 99 1.33 24.00 -8.25
C SER A 99 2.64 23.70 -7.52
N PHE A 100 2.97 24.51 -6.51
CA PHE A 100 4.15 24.32 -5.66
C PHE A 100 4.12 22.96 -4.95
N PHE A 101 3.03 22.65 -4.27
CA PHE A 101 2.87 21.36 -3.58
C PHE A 101 2.90 20.18 -4.53
N SER A 102 2.33 20.30 -5.73
CA SER A 102 2.40 19.25 -6.75
C SER A 102 3.85 18.96 -7.17
N ALA A 103 4.66 20.01 -7.38
CA ALA A 103 6.07 19.87 -7.72
C ALA A 103 6.89 19.28 -6.56
N LEU A 104 6.69 19.79 -5.35
CA LEU A 104 7.39 19.34 -4.15
C LEU A 104 7.04 17.88 -3.82
N SER A 105 5.76 17.53 -3.89
CA SER A 105 5.28 16.16 -3.63
C SER A 105 5.91 15.13 -4.56
N ARG A 106 6.03 15.46 -5.85
CA ARG A 106 6.67 14.55 -6.81
C ARG A 106 8.13 14.30 -6.45
N GLN A 107 8.86 15.31 -6.03
CA GLN A 107 10.25 15.16 -5.61
C GLN A 107 10.36 14.35 -4.33
N LEU A 108 9.58 14.71 -3.30
CA LEU A 108 9.59 13.99 -2.01
C LEU A 108 9.27 12.50 -2.18
N GLN A 109 8.25 12.17 -2.97
CA GLN A 109 7.92 10.78 -3.27
C GLN A 109 9.04 10.07 -4.05
N ALA A 110 9.73 10.77 -4.96
CA ALA A 110 10.86 10.20 -5.69
C ALA A 110 12.05 9.87 -4.77
N PHE A 111 12.24 10.63 -3.69
CA PHE A 111 13.24 10.35 -2.64
C PHE A 111 12.74 9.37 -1.56
N GLY A 112 11.53 8.84 -1.67
CA GLY A 112 10.97 7.88 -0.73
C GLY A 112 10.33 8.50 0.53
N ALA A 113 10.09 9.81 0.53
CA ALA A 113 9.34 10.47 1.59
C ALA A 113 7.83 10.23 1.44
N THR A 114 7.16 10.07 2.57
CA THR A 114 5.70 10.10 2.68
C THR A 114 5.26 11.45 3.22
N ILE A 115 4.31 12.11 2.56
CA ILE A 115 3.75 13.38 3.03
C ILE A 115 2.78 13.09 4.18
N ASP A 116 3.05 13.66 5.36
CA ASP A 116 2.20 13.50 6.54
C ASP A 116 1.08 14.53 6.54
N LYS A 117 1.40 15.82 6.38
CA LYS A 117 0.40 16.89 6.25
C LYS A 117 0.91 18.15 5.56
N TYR A 118 -0.06 18.96 5.16
CA TYR A 118 0.12 20.34 4.72
C TYR A 118 -0.36 21.27 5.84
N ILE A 119 0.43 22.28 6.19
CA ILE A 119 0.12 23.26 7.23
C ILE A 119 0.21 24.65 6.60
N GLY A 120 -0.91 25.14 6.06
CA GLY A 120 -0.93 26.37 5.29
C GLY A 120 -0.13 26.22 3.99
N ASP A 121 0.99 26.91 3.93
CA ASP A 121 2.02 26.94 2.90
C ASP A 121 3.20 25.97 3.15
N ALA A 122 3.25 25.39 4.35
CA ALA A 122 4.27 24.42 4.72
C ALA A 122 3.85 22.97 4.42
N VAL A 123 4.84 22.14 4.12
CA VAL A 123 4.76 20.68 3.96
C VAL A 123 5.55 20.00 5.07
N MET A 124 4.97 18.95 5.63
CA MET A 124 5.65 18.00 6.52
C MET A 124 5.74 16.65 5.82
N ALA A 125 6.95 16.17 5.61
CA ALA A 125 7.25 14.88 5.02
C ALA A 125 8.09 14.02 5.95
N VAL A 126 7.88 12.72 5.89
CA VAL A 126 8.53 11.73 6.74
C VAL A 126 9.21 10.70 5.86
N PHE A 127 10.51 10.52 6.05
CA PHE A 127 11.27 9.42 5.46
C PHE A 127 11.31 8.25 6.45
N GLY A 128 11.20 7.02 5.91
CA GLY A 128 11.18 5.79 6.70
C GLY A 128 9.79 5.27 7.12
N ALA A 129 8.71 5.78 6.52
CA ALA A 129 7.34 5.30 6.71
C ALA A 129 6.69 4.99 5.33
N PRO A 130 6.13 3.78 5.08
CA PRO A 130 5.86 2.66 5.99
C PRO A 130 6.99 1.62 6.11
N VAL A 131 8.08 1.79 5.36
CA VAL A 131 9.28 0.94 5.40
C VAL A 131 10.47 1.83 5.74
N ALA A 132 11.12 1.54 6.87
CA ALA A 132 12.36 2.21 7.27
C ALA A 132 13.54 1.59 6.54
N HIS A 133 14.44 2.42 6.03
CA HIS A 133 15.70 2.00 5.44
C HIS A 133 16.85 2.69 6.18
N GLU A 134 17.95 1.96 6.43
CA GLU A 134 19.08 2.47 7.23
C GLU A 134 19.68 3.78 6.69
N ASP A 135 19.51 4.09 5.40
CA ASP A 135 20.07 5.29 4.75
C ASP A 135 19.11 6.50 4.71
N ASP A 136 18.04 6.51 5.52
CA ASP A 136 17.03 7.60 5.51
C ASP A 136 17.59 8.98 5.92
N ALA A 137 18.78 9.03 6.52
CA ALA A 137 19.48 10.28 6.84
C ALA A 137 20.29 10.86 5.66
N GLU A 138 20.65 10.05 4.67
CA GLU A 138 21.43 10.48 3.51
C GLU A 138 20.56 10.86 2.29
N ARG A 139 19.26 10.54 2.34
CA ARG A 139 18.27 10.85 1.29
C ARG A 139 17.44 12.13 1.53
N SER A 140 17.62 12.81 2.66
CA SER A 140 16.86 14.01 3.05
C SER A 140 17.45 15.31 2.53
#